data_AF-A0A9E0LT25-F1
#
_entry.id   AF-A0A9E0LT25-F1
#
_cell.length_a   1.000
_cell.length_b   1.000
_cell.length_c   1.000
_cell.angle_alpha   90.00
_cell.angle_beta   90.00
_cell.angle_gamma   90.00
#
_symmetry.space_group_name_H-M   'P 1'
#
loop_
_entity.id
_entity.type
_entity.pdbx_description
1 polymer ?
#
loop_
_entity_poly.entity_id
_entity_poly.type
_entity_poly.pdbx_seq_one_letter_code
_entity_poly.pdbx_strand_id
1 'polypeptide(L)'
;MRPSAPLRRPASVLPGLWILPAVALAASPVAAPPVSLPPLLSAAETAALAQEVSGEAAMRTVEGLSRQHRMRGSTGFDAAGQLVLEALESYGLTEVAPIVLPADGAIFYGTQRSRPAWNARFAELWELDAAGARVERLASWEEAPLGLAQDSVAGEVASAELVDVGAGTHETDYAGKAVGGRLVLTSSQPEAVATLAVGGHGAKGIVSWAQNQHQGWWGEDASLVRWGHLDGFAEVRTFAFMVSPARGRALAGRLAAGETVRLAARVDAGALPGAYSIPSATIRGVDPQVGTEEIVYSCHLDHPRPGANDNASGCATILEVARTLSKLIREGRLAPPRRTLRFVWPPEIEGTHALLAGRPDLARRFKAALHLDMVGGGPETRAVFHVTRGPASLPSFVHDLAAAGAVWLNEQSMTYAATGSAAFPLLSPRGGKEPLRAEPTGLTLGSDHEVYNDSSFGIPAIYFNDWPDRFIHTDRDLPANLDSTKLGRVAFLAAATGWALANLDDSDVPALWRLQRSAALGRAATTVERAAKLDRFESENLARFTAARERALFGSLSHFALSPSGLTEEAARFFATFDALVARPATPARRGGTIYRRDPAHPGTTTTFGYSWLPDHLGTERVVALR
;
A
#
# COMPACT_ATOMS: atom_id res chain seq x y z
N MET A 1 -16.34 -68.87 43.13
CA MET A 1 -15.01 -69.20 42.59
C MET A 1 -14.36 -67.90 42.13
N ARG A 2 -13.20 -67.45 42.56
CA ARG A 2 -12.29 -67.76 43.69
C ARG A 2 -11.64 -66.41 44.06
N PRO A 3 -11.17 -66.23 45.30
CA PRO A 3 -11.04 -64.93 45.96
C PRO A 3 -9.61 -64.37 45.96
N SER A 4 -9.56 -63.12 46.40
CA SER A 4 -8.42 -62.29 46.81
C SER A 4 -7.22 -63.01 47.45
N ALA A 5 -6.01 -62.59 47.06
CA ALA A 5 -4.76 -62.86 47.76
C ALA A 5 -4.25 -61.57 48.46
N PRO A 6 -3.70 -61.66 49.69
CA PRO A 6 -3.41 -60.50 50.53
C PRO A 6 -2.02 -59.90 50.26
N LEU A 7 -1.95 -58.57 50.41
CA LEU A 7 -0.73 -57.77 50.47
C LEU A 7 0.16 -58.21 51.64
N ARG A 8 1.40 -58.61 51.34
CA ARG A 8 2.46 -58.84 52.34
C ARG A 8 2.98 -57.50 52.85
N ARG A 9 2.98 -57.32 54.17
CA ARG A 9 3.77 -56.28 54.86
C ARG A 9 5.27 -56.62 54.78
N PRO A 10 6.16 -55.67 54.49
CA PRO A 10 7.53 -55.73 54.95
C PRO A 10 7.69 -55.00 56.28
N ALA A 11 8.72 -55.43 57.00
CA ALA A 11 9.02 -55.15 58.38
C ALA A 11 9.44 -53.71 58.68
N SER A 12 9.22 -53.34 59.93
CA SER A 12 9.78 -52.21 60.65
C SER A 12 11.31 -52.16 60.57
N VAL A 13 11.85 -51.02 60.10
CA VAL A 13 13.22 -50.57 60.38
C VAL A 13 13.16 -49.07 60.72
N LEU A 14 13.55 -48.72 61.95
CA LEU A 14 13.94 -47.38 62.41
C LEU A 14 15.42 -47.48 62.86
N PRO A 15 16.20 -46.39 62.94
CA PRO A 15 16.32 -45.25 62.03
C PRO A 15 17.81 -45.05 61.63
N GLY A 16 18.09 -44.89 60.33
CA GLY A 16 19.39 -44.41 59.87
C GLY A 16 19.36 -42.89 59.74
N LEU A 17 19.99 -42.19 60.69
CA LEU A 17 20.17 -40.74 60.67
C LEU A 17 21.12 -40.36 59.51
N TRP A 18 20.57 -40.12 58.32
CA TRP A 18 21.31 -39.49 57.22
C TRP A 18 21.17 -37.97 57.35
N ILE A 19 22.20 -37.33 57.88
CA ILE A 19 22.38 -35.88 57.77
C ILE A 19 22.67 -35.60 56.29
N LEU A 20 21.60 -35.31 55.53
CA LEU A 20 21.75 -34.66 54.22
C LEU A 20 22.22 -33.23 54.47
N PRO A 21 23.36 -32.79 53.91
CA PRO A 21 23.70 -31.39 53.96
C PRO A 21 22.60 -30.65 53.18
N ALA A 22 21.91 -29.73 53.85
CA ALA A 22 21.08 -28.76 53.18
C ALA A 22 21.99 -27.90 52.30
N VAL A 23 22.18 -28.32 51.06
CA VAL A 23 22.70 -27.46 50.01
C VAL A 23 21.61 -26.41 49.81
N ALA A 24 21.76 -25.28 50.48
CA ALA A 24 21.06 -24.07 50.12
C ALA A 24 21.47 -23.76 48.68
N LEU A 25 20.66 -24.20 47.70
CA LEU A 25 20.65 -23.63 46.38
C LEU A 25 20.26 -22.17 46.58
N ALA A 26 21.27 -21.32 46.73
CA ALA A 26 21.12 -19.91 46.48
C ALA A 26 20.59 -19.81 45.06
N ALA A 27 19.28 -19.62 44.92
CA ALA A 27 18.67 -19.21 43.68
C ALA A 27 19.29 -17.86 43.36
N SER A 28 20.39 -17.89 42.60
CA SER A 28 20.91 -16.68 41.97
C SER A 28 19.74 -16.12 41.18
N PRO A 29 19.37 -14.84 41.37
CA PRO A 29 18.30 -14.25 40.56
C PRO A 29 18.70 -14.47 39.11
N VAL A 30 17.95 -15.30 38.40
CA VAL A 30 18.09 -15.43 36.95
C VAL A 30 17.74 -14.04 36.45
N ALA A 31 18.78 -13.26 36.08
CA ALA A 31 18.59 -11.96 35.48
C ALA A 31 17.64 -12.17 34.30
N ALA A 32 16.55 -11.42 34.28
CA ALA A 32 15.66 -11.44 33.12
C ALA A 32 16.50 -11.20 31.87
N PRO A 33 16.30 -11.99 30.78
CA PRO A 33 17.06 -11.77 29.56
C PRO A 33 16.93 -10.31 29.13
N PRO A 34 18.01 -9.69 28.62
CA PRO A 34 17.97 -8.30 28.20
C PRO A 34 16.84 -8.08 27.20
N VAL A 35 16.07 -7.00 27.40
CA VAL A 35 14.96 -6.64 26.51
C VAL A 35 15.51 -6.42 25.10
N SER A 36 15.01 -7.19 24.13
CA SER A 36 15.34 -7.02 22.72
C SER A 36 14.89 -5.64 22.23
N LEU A 37 15.74 -4.94 21.48
CA LEU A 37 15.45 -3.61 20.93
C LEU A 37 15.27 -3.67 19.41
N PRO A 38 14.50 -2.74 18.81
CA PRO A 38 14.47 -2.57 17.37
C PRO A 38 15.88 -2.29 16.84
N PRO A 39 16.19 -2.68 15.59
CA PRO A 39 17.50 -2.42 15.01
C PRO A 39 17.85 -0.93 15.00
N LEU A 40 19.06 -0.60 15.44
CA LEU A 40 19.64 0.76 15.42
C LEU A 40 18.92 1.80 16.29
N LEU A 41 18.10 1.37 17.25
CA LEU A 41 17.52 2.25 18.26
C LEU A 41 18.09 1.93 19.64
N SER A 42 18.32 2.97 20.43
CA SER A 42 18.58 2.82 21.86
C SER A 42 17.31 2.46 22.63
N ALA A 43 17.48 1.99 23.87
CA ALA A 43 16.34 1.73 24.76
C ALA A 43 15.51 2.99 25.03
N ALA A 44 16.16 4.15 25.14
CA ALA A 44 15.49 5.42 25.38
C ALA A 44 14.64 5.85 24.17
N GLU A 45 15.18 5.77 22.96
CA GLU A 45 14.46 6.08 21.72
C GLU A 45 13.28 5.12 21.50
N THR A 46 13.52 3.83 21.72
CA THR A 46 12.47 2.80 21.63
C THR A 46 11.32 3.09 22.57
N ALA A 47 11.62 3.37 23.84
CA ALA A 47 10.61 3.71 24.84
C ALA A 47 9.90 5.04 24.49
N ALA A 48 10.64 6.03 23.99
CA ALA A 48 10.07 7.31 23.61
C ALA A 48 9.04 7.19 22.48
N LEU A 49 9.41 6.49 21.40
CA LEU A 49 8.51 6.21 20.29
C LEU A 49 7.32 5.36 20.74
N ALA A 50 7.55 4.27 21.46
CA ALA A 50 6.49 3.34 21.87
C ALA A 50 5.45 3.96 22.81
N GLN A 51 5.86 4.93 23.64
CA GLN A 51 4.96 5.65 24.55
C GLN A 51 4.20 6.78 23.86
N GLU A 52 4.75 7.34 22.78
CA GLU A 52 4.19 8.54 22.15
C GLU A 52 3.26 8.24 20.99
N VAL A 53 3.55 7.20 20.20
CA VAL A 53 2.72 6.84 19.04
C VAL A 53 1.30 6.50 19.50
N SER A 54 0.31 7.06 18.81
CA SER A 54 -1.11 6.94 19.14
C SER A 54 -1.92 6.40 17.96
N GLY A 55 -2.28 5.12 18.05
CA GLY A 55 -3.24 4.49 17.14
C GLY A 55 -4.61 5.16 17.13
N GLU A 56 -5.09 5.66 18.27
CA GLU A 56 -6.35 6.41 18.36
C GLU A 56 -6.30 7.74 17.62
N ALA A 57 -5.17 8.45 17.67
CA ALA A 57 -5.02 9.71 16.94
C ALA A 57 -5.00 9.47 15.42
N ALA A 58 -4.32 8.42 14.97
CA ALA A 58 -4.39 7.97 13.58
C ALA A 58 -5.84 7.60 13.19
N MET A 59 -6.56 6.83 14.01
CA MET A 59 -7.96 6.47 13.73
C MET A 59 -8.88 7.68 13.60
N ARG A 60 -8.75 8.70 14.48
CA ARG A 60 -9.54 9.95 14.33
C ARG A 60 -9.24 10.67 13.02
N THR A 61 -8.00 10.62 12.56
CA THR A 61 -7.62 11.18 11.26
C THR A 61 -8.26 10.40 10.11
N VAL A 62 -8.26 9.05 10.19
CA VAL A 62 -8.97 8.20 9.22
C VAL A 62 -10.43 8.62 9.12
N GLU A 63 -11.13 8.72 10.27
CA GLU A 63 -12.54 9.14 10.31
C GLU A 63 -12.77 10.50 9.63
N GLY A 64 -11.84 11.44 9.76
CA GLY A 64 -11.89 12.74 9.10
C GLY A 64 -11.70 12.65 7.58
N LEU A 65 -10.65 11.95 7.14
CA LEU A 65 -10.33 11.78 5.71
C LEU A 65 -11.41 10.96 4.98
N SER A 66 -11.98 9.94 5.62
CA SER A 66 -13.02 9.08 5.05
C SER A 66 -14.37 9.76 4.86
N ARG A 67 -14.51 11.03 5.27
CA ARG A 67 -15.70 11.85 4.95
C ARG A 67 -15.57 12.57 3.62
N GLN A 68 -14.38 12.61 3.03
CA GLN A 68 -14.11 13.29 1.77
C GLN A 68 -14.08 12.29 0.61
N HIS A 69 -14.63 12.68 -0.54
CA HIS A 69 -14.44 11.95 -1.81
C HIS A 69 -13.26 12.58 -2.54
N ARG A 70 -12.07 11.99 -2.38
CA ARG A 70 -10.79 12.68 -2.54
C ARG A 70 -10.19 12.53 -3.94
N MET A 71 -10.94 12.58 -5.04
CA MET A 71 -10.36 12.32 -6.36
C MET A 71 -9.22 13.27 -6.72
N ARG A 72 -8.21 12.80 -7.46
CA ARG A 72 -7.08 13.60 -7.96
C ARG A 72 -7.49 14.99 -8.45
N GLY A 73 -6.87 16.02 -7.88
CA GLY A 73 -7.13 17.44 -8.18
C GLY A 73 -8.54 17.95 -7.85
N SER A 74 -9.40 17.12 -7.26
CA SER A 74 -10.78 17.49 -6.91
C SER A 74 -10.84 18.37 -5.67
N THR A 75 -11.98 19.03 -5.50
CA THR A 75 -12.29 19.80 -4.29
C THR A 75 -12.24 18.95 -3.01
N GLY A 76 -12.61 17.67 -3.09
CA GLY A 76 -12.52 16.74 -1.96
C GLY A 76 -11.08 16.36 -1.62
N PHE A 77 -10.18 16.29 -2.62
CA PHE A 77 -8.75 16.11 -2.39
C PHE A 77 -8.15 17.34 -1.73
N ASP A 78 -8.46 18.54 -2.22
CA ASP A 78 -7.99 19.80 -1.61
C ASP A 78 -8.48 19.93 -0.17
N ALA A 79 -9.74 19.59 0.12
CA ALA A 79 -10.29 19.61 1.47
C ALA A 79 -9.56 18.61 2.40
N ALA A 80 -9.28 17.40 1.92
CA ALA A 80 -8.50 16.42 2.68
C ALA A 80 -7.05 16.87 2.88
N GLY A 81 -6.45 17.47 1.86
CA GLY A 81 -5.10 18.02 1.92
C GLY A 81 -5.01 19.14 2.95
N GLN A 82 -6.04 19.98 3.06
CA GLN A 82 -6.07 21.03 4.05
C GLN A 82 -6.19 20.49 5.48
N LEU A 83 -6.98 19.44 5.71
CA LEU A 83 -7.00 18.76 7.02
C LEU A 83 -5.61 18.27 7.43
N VAL A 84 -4.83 17.76 6.47
CA VAL A 84 -3.45 17.33 6.69
C VAL A 84 -2.53 18.52 6.99
N LEU A 85 -2.59 19.59 6.20
CA LEU A 85 -1.74 20.78 6.39
C LEU A 85 -2.00 21.46 7.74
N GLU A 86 -3.27 21.66 8.12
CA GLU A 86 -3.63 22.23 9.43
C GLU A 86 -3.09 21.39 10.58
N ALA A 87 -3.18 20.06 10.47
CA ALA A 87 -2.61 19.17 11.48
C ALA A 87 -1.08 19.31 11.56
N LEU A 88 -0.38 19.33 10.42
CA LEU A 88 1.09 19.49 10.38
C LEU A 88 1.55 20.82 10.98
N GLU A 89 0.83 21.92 10.69
CA GLU A 89 1.07 23.23 11.31
C GLU A 89 0.87 23.16 12.84
N SER A 90 -0.23 22.55 13.28
CA SER A 90 -0.52 22.39 14.72
C SER A 90 0.53 21.54 15.46
N TYR A 91 1.20 20.64 14.75
CA TYR A 91 2.29 19.81 15.27
C TYR A 91 3.65 20.52 15.26
N GLY A 92 3.71 21.75 14.74
CA GLY A 92 4.92 22.56 14.70
C GLY A 92 5.94 22.14 13.65
N LEU A 93 5.51 21.47 12.56
CA LEU A 93 6.40 21.15 11.45
C LEU A 93 6.78 22.41 10.66
N THR A 94 7.83 22.29 9.84
CA THR A 94 8.34 23.36 8.98
C THR A 94 8.08 23.07 7.51
N GLU A 95 8.09 24.12 6.68
CA GLU A 95 7.81 24.00 5.23
C GLU A 95 6.45 23.34 4.95
N VAL A 96 5.46 23.61 5.81
CA VAL A 96 4.10 23.11 5.65
C VAL A 96 3.43 23.88 4.51
N ALA A 97 3.32 23.25 3.36
CA ALA A 97 2.71 23.83 2.16
C ALA A 97 2.39 22.73 1.14
N PRO A 98 1.39 22.92 0.28
CA PRO A 98 1.21 22.04 -0.86
C PRO A 98 2.30 22.28 -1.92
N ILE A 99 2.80 21.21 -2.52
CA ILE A 99 3.53 21.23 -3.79
C ILE A 99 2.49 21.19 -4.90
N VAL A 100 2.31 22.30 -5.61
CA VAL A 100 1.26 22.46 -6.62
C VAL A 100 1.82 22.18 -8.01
N LEU A 101 1.23 21.22 -8.72
CA LEU A 101 1.58 20.85 -10.09
C LEU A 101 0.35 20.97 -11.00
N PRO A 102 0.34 21.85 -12.03
CA PRO A 102 -0.81 22.00 -12.92
C PRO A 102 -1.23 20.69 -13.60
N ALA A 103 -2.53 20.47 -13.72
CA ALA A 103 -3.11 19.26 -14.30
C ALA A 103 -4.32 19.63 -15.17
N ASP A 104 -4.13 19.64 -16.49
CA ASP A 104 -5.09 20.17 -17.46
C ASP A 104 -5.52 19.16 -18.54
N GLY A 105 -5.01 17.93 -18.48
CA GLY A 105 -5.25 16.93 -19.53
C GLY A 105 -4.29 17.02 -20.71
N ALA A 106 -3.33 17.94 -20.71
CA ALA A 106 -2.35 18.13 -21.79
C ALA A 106 -0.89 18.10 -21.30
N ILE A 107 -0.64 18.53 -20.06
CA ILE A 107 0.71 18.54 -19.48
C ILE A 107 1.21 17.12 -19.25
N PHE A 108 2.46 16.88 -19.66
CA PHE A 108 3.22 15.67 -19.37
C PHE A 108 4.26 15.91 -18.29
N TYR A 109 4.27 15.03 -17.31
CA TYR A 109 5.36 14.89 -16.35
C TYR A 109 6.11 13.61 -16.69
N GLY A 110 7.25 13.74 -17.38
CA GLY A 110 7.93 12.58 -17.95
C GLY A 110 7.01 11.81 -18.91
N THR A 111 6.80 10.53 -18.65
CA THR A 111 5.85 9.69 -19.43
C THR A 111 4.40 9.82 -19.00
N GLN A 112 4.07 10.49 -17.88
CA GLN A 112 2.71 10.55 -17.36
C GLN A 112 1.97 11.79 -17.88
N ARG A 113 0.83 11.57 -18.55
CA ARG A 113 -0.10 12.65 -18.90
C ARG A 113 -0.93 13.01 -17.66
N SER A 114 -0.95 14.29 -17.30
CA SER A 114 -1.75 14.77 -16.17
C SER A 114 -3.25 14.70 -16.49
N ARG A 115 -4.05 14.17 -15.56
CA ARG A 115 -5.51 14.17 -15.66
C ARG A 115 -6.09 15.46 -15.10
N PRO A 116 -7.09 16.06 -15.76
CA PRO A 116 -7.82 17.18 -15.18
C PRO A 116 -8.54 16.74 -13.90
N ALA A 117 -8.86 17.72 -13.06
CA ALA A 117 -9.63 17.49 -11.84
C ALA A 117 -11.06 17.06 -12.16
N TRP A 118 -11.51 15.95 -11.59
CA TRP A 118 -12.90 15.50 -11.71
C TRP A 118 -13.70 15.82 -10.43
N ASN A 119 -14.87 16.42 -10.59
CA ASN A 119 -15.77 16.72 -9.48
C ASN A 119 -17.21 16.33 -9.84
N ALA A 120 -17.96 15.86 -8.85
CA ALA A 120 -19.40 15.67 -8.94
C ALA A 120 -20.12 16.48 -7.84
N ARG A 121 -21.19 17.16 -8.22
CA ARG A 121 -22.04 17.96 -7.32
C ARG A 121 -23.37 17.29 -7.04
N PHE A 122 -23.86 16.49 -7.99
CA PHE A 122 -25.13 15.80 -7.89
C PHE A 122 -25.14 14.58 -8.80
N ALA A 123 -25.68 13.46 -8.32
CA ALA A 123 -26.12 12.38 -9.19
C ALA A 123 -27.24 11.59 -8.52
N GLU A 124 -28.29 11.28 -9.28
CA GLU A 124 -29.34 10.37 -8.85
C GLU A 124 -29.78 9.46 -10.00
N LEU A 125 -30.04 8.20 -9.65
CA LEU A 125 -30.68 7.22 -10.53
C LEU A 125 -31.97 6.76 -9.85
N TRP A 126 -33.09 6.91 -10.54
CA TRP A 126 -34.42 6.53 -10.05
C TRP A 126 -35.06 5.53 -10.99
N GLU A 127 -35.72 4.53 -10.42
CA GLU A 127 -36.71 3.74 -11.14
C GLU A 127 -38.04 4.49 -11.20
N LEU A 128 -38.74 4.34 -12.33
CA LEU A 128 -40.02 4.98 -12.61
C LEU A 128 -41.14 3.94 -12.80
N ASP A 129 -42.36 4.30 -12.41
CA ASP A 129 -43.55 3.55 -12.76
C ASP A 129 -44.02 3.81 -14.21
N ALA A 130 -45.15 3.21 -14.59
CA ALA A 130 -45.74 3.38 -15.91
C ALA A 130 -46.21 4.83 -16.21
N ALA A 131 -46.51 5.62 -15.18
CA ALA A 131 -46.91 7.02 -15.30
C ALA A 131 -45.70 7.97 -15.30
N GLY A 132 -44.48 7.45 -15.12
CA GLY A 132 -43.24 8.23 -15.03
C GLY A 132 -42.98 8.81 -13.64
N ALA A 133 -43.71 8.37 -12.60
CA ALA A 133 -43.44 8.77 -11.24
C ALA A 133 -42.28 7.96 -10.65
N ARG A 134 -41.44 8.61 -9.83
CA ARG A 134 -40.32 7.98 -9.14
C ARG A 134 -40.83 6.99 -8.10
N VAL A 135 -40.35 5.75 -8.15
CA VAL A 135 -40.74 4.68 -7.20
C VAL A 135 -39.61 4.26 -6.27
N GLU A 136 -38.38 4.13 -6.78
CA GLU A 136 -37.23 3.70 -5.99
C GLU A 136 -35.98 4.47 -6.41
N ARG A 137 -35.19 4.95 -5.44
CA ARG A 137 -33.86 5.51 -5.70
C ARG A 137 -32.85 4.38 -5.72
N LEU A 138 -32.20 4.19 -6.87
CA LEU A 138 -31.22 3.13 -7.10
C LEU A 138 -29.80 3.57 -6.73
N ALA A 139 -29.48 4.86 -6.89
CA ALA A 139 -28.20 5.45 -6.51
C ALA A 139 -28.36 6.95 -6.20
N SER A 140 -27.54 7.47 -5.27
CA SER A 140 -27.47 8.88 -4.91
C SER A 140 -26.04 9.27 -4.54
N TRP A 141 -25.52 10.32 -5.17
CA TRP A 141 -24.19 10.88 -4.85
C TRP A 141 -24.09 11.34 -3.39
N GLU A 142 -25.16 11.95 -2.87
CA GLU A 142 -25.20 12.49 -1.51
C GLU A 142 -25.13 11.37 -0.47
N GLU A 143 -25.81 10.25 -0.72
CA GLU A 143 -25.85 9.09 0.19
C GLU A 143 -24.57 8.26 0.11
N ALA A 144 -24.13 7.95 -1.11
CA ALA A 144 -22.97 7.10 -1.37
C ALA A 144 -22.31 7.48 -2.71
N PRO A 145 -21.21 8.26 -2.69
CA PRO A 145 -20.52 8.69 -3.91
C PRO A 145 -20.12 7.57 -4.86
N LEU A 146 -19.84 6.37 -4.33
CA LEU A 146 -19.54 5.18 -5.10
C LEU A 146 -20.67 4.72 -6.03
N GLY A 147 -21.90 5.22 -5.85
CA GLY A 147 -23.01 5.00 -6.77
C GLY A 147 -22.83 5.68 -8.14
N LEU A 148 -21.88 6.59 -8.29
CA LEU A 148 -21.48 7.20 -9.56
C LEU A 148 -20.06 6.75 -9.92
N ALA A 149 -19.86 6.29 -11.15
CA ALA A 149 -18.52 5.97 -11.63
C ALA A 149 -17.67 7.23 -11.76
N GLN A 150 -16.40 7.14 -11.35
CA GLN A 150 -15.41 8.17 -11.57
C GLN A 150 -15.34 8.54 -13.06
N ASP A 151 -15.05 9.82 -13.33
CA ASP A 151 -14.91 10.39 -14.68
C ASP A 151 -16.21 10.45 -15.49
N SER A 152 -17.36 10.19 -14.85
CA SER A 152 -18.68 10.47 -15.42
C SER A 152 -18.84 11.94 -15.80
N VAL A 153 -19.45 12.21 -16.96
CA VAL A 153 -19.81 13.57 -17.40
C VAL A 153 -21.25 13.93 -17.03
N ALA A 154 -21.59 15.23 -17.07
CA ALA A 154 -22.95 15.69 -16.85
C ALA A 154 -23.90 15.12 -17.91
N GLY A 155 -25.13 14.81 -17.49
CA GLY A 155 -26.15 14.23 -18.36
C GLY A 155 -27.51 14.12 -17.66
N GLU A 156 -28.57 14.13 -18.46
CA GLU A 156 -29.94 13.97 -17.97
C GLU A 156 -30.74 13.06 -18.90
N VAL A 157 -31.44 12.11 -18.28
CA VAL A 157 -32.39 11.20 -18.92
C VAL A 157 -33.67 11.26 -18.08
N ALA A 158 -34.69 11.96 -18.60
CA ALA A 158 -35.96 12.12 -17.90
C ALA A 158 -36.70 10.78 -17.72
N SER A 159 -36.61 9.90 -18.73
CA SER A 159 -37.12 8.52 -18.70
C SER A 159 -36.51 7.75 -19.87
N ALA A 160 -35.87 6.62 -19.59
CA ALA A 160 -35.44 5.66 -20.60
C ALA A 160 -35.61 4.22 -20.12
N GLU A 161 -35.89 3.31 -21.04
CA GLU A 161 -35.89 1.88 -20.74
C GLU A 161 -34.46 1.38 -20.44
N LEU A 162 -34.37 0.35 -19.62
CA LEU A 162 -33.12 -0.35 -19.30
C LEU A 162 -32.99 -1.61 -20.18
N VAL A 163 -31.80 -1.83 -20.76
CA VAL A 163 -31.49 -3.01 -21.56
C VAL A 163 -30.33 -3.77 -20.94
N ASP A 164 -30.52 -5.05 -20.64
CA ASP A 164 -29.43 -5.92 -20.17
C ASP A 164 -28.51 -6.30 -21.33
N VAL A 165 -27.24 -5.91 -21.24
CA VAL A 165 -26.19 -6.25 -22.21
C VAL A 165 -25.22 -7.31 -21.67
N GLY A 166 -25.51 -7.96 -20.53
CA GLY A 166 -24.62 -8.96 -19.94
C GLY A 166 -23.25 -8.34 -19.60
N ALA A 167 -22.17 -8.91 -20.14
CA ALA A 167 -20.83 -8.33 -20.01
C ALA A 167 -20.71 -7.00 -20.78
N GLY A 168 -21.33 -6.88 -21.96
CA GLY A 168 -21.29 -5.68 -22.80
C GLY A 168 -19.92 -5.38 -23.42
N THR A 169 -18.97 -6.32 -23.35
CA THR A 169 -17.59 -6.14 -23.81
C THR A 169 -17.36 -6.66 -25.24
N HIS A 170 -18.37 -7.28 -25.85
CA HIS A 170 -18.32 -7.79 -27.22
C HIS A 170 -19.55 -7.39 -28.02
N GLU A 171 -19.43 -7.21 -29.34
CA GLU A 171 -20.56 -6.89 -30.23
C GLU A 171 -21.73 -7.88 -30.13
N THR A 172 -21.42 -9.16 -29.91
CA THR A 172 -22.42 -10.22 -29.72
C THR A 172 -23.34 -9.97 -28.53
N ASP A 173 -22.88 -9.22 -27.52
CA ASP A 173 -23.68 -8.89 -26.34
C ASP A 173 -24.84 -7.94 -26.65
N TYR A 174 -24.77 -7.24 -27.79
CA TYR A 174 -25.75 -6.27 -28.28
C TYR A 174 -26.66 -6.84 -29.39
N ALA A 175 -26.34 -8.03 -29.91
CA ALA A 175 -27.07 -8.63 -31.02
C ALA A 175 -28.55 -8.80 -30.70
N GLY A 176 -29.42 -8.24 -31.55
CA GLY A 176 -30.88 -8.30 -31.39
C GLY A 176 -31.46 -7.42 -30.28
N LYS A 177 -30.64 -6.56 -29.64
CA LYS A 177 -31.09 -5.67 -28.56
C LYS A 177 -31.26 -4.24 -29.08
N ALA A 178 -32.37 -3.60 -28.71
CA ALA A 178 -32.65 -2.23 -29.10
C ALA A 178 -31.97 -1.25 -28.13
N VAL A 179 -30.69 -0.95 -28.30
CA VAL A 179 -29.91 -0.17 -27.31
C VAL A 179 -30.01 1.35 -27.51
N GLY A 180 -30.17 1.81 -28.74
CA GLY A 180 -30.21 3.23 -29.07
C GLY A 180 -31.24 4.00 -28.25
N GLY A 181 -30.79 5.07 -27.58
CA GLY A 181 -31.65 5.93 -26.75
C GLY A 181 -31.98 5.38 -25.36
N ARG A 182 -31.51 4.19 -24.99
CA ARG A 182 -31.79 3.51 -23.71
C ARG A 182 -30.60 3.55 -22.75
N LEU A 183 -30.83 3.22 -21.48
CA LEU A 183 -29.74 2.91 -20.55
C LEU A 183 -29.38 1.43 -20.67
N VAL A 184 -28.11 1.09 -20.45
CA VAL A 184 -27.67 -0.31 -20.45
C VAL A 184 -27.35 -0.80 -19.04
N LEU A 185 -27.72 -2.03 -18.74
CA LEU A 185 -27.32 -2.77 -17.54
C LEU A 185 -26.17 -3.72 -17.90
N THR A 186 -25.07 -3.68 -17.14
CA THR A 186 -23.89 -4.52 -17.39
C THR A 186 -23.26 -5.07 -16.12
N SER A 187 -22.63 -6.24 -16.21
CA SER A 187 -21.80 -6.84 -15.15
C SER A 187 -20.33 -6.42 -15.18
N SER A 188 -19.92 -5.59 -16.16
CA SER A 188 -18.54 -5.16 -16.37
C SER A 188 -18.27 -3.75 -15.86
N GLN A 189 -16.99 -3.40 -15.64
CA GLN A 189 -16.58 -2.03 -15.35
C GLN A 189 -17.03 -1.08 -16.47
N PRO A 190 -17.52 0.14 -16.16
CA PRO A 190 -18.05 1.05 -17.16
C PRO A 190 -17.09 1.36 -18.32
N GLU A 191 -15.80 1.56 -18.02
CA GLU A 191 -14.75 1.79 -19.01
C GLU A 191 -14.73 0.73 -20.13
N ALA A 192 -14.86 -0.55 -19.78
CA ALA A 192 -14.80 -1.65 -20.74
C ALA A 192 -16.00 -1.71 -21.69
N VAL A 193 -17.07 -0.97 -21.39
CA VAL A 193 -18.37 -1.06 -22.07
C VAL A 193 -18.70 0.25 -22.81
N ALA A 194 -18.14 1.38 -22.38
CA ALA A 194 -18.51 2.71 -22.85
C ALA A 194 -18.43 2.87 -24.37
N THR A 195 -17.33 2.45 -24.99
CA THR A 195 -17.11 2.60 -26.44
C THR A 195 -18.18 1.86 -27.25
N LEU A 196 -18.48 0.60 -26.90
CA LEU A 196 -19.48 -0.19 -27.63
C LEU A 196 -20.90 0.29 -27.32
N ALA A 197 -21.29 0.33 -26.05
CA ALA A 197 -22.67 0.66 -25.67
C ALA A 197 -23.09 2.07 -26.10
N VAL A 198 -22.25 3.07 -25.79
CA VAL A 198 -22.59 4.49 -26.02
C VAL A 198 -22.16 4.91 -27.40
N GLY A 199 -20.89 4.68 -27.76
CA GLY A 199 -20.34 5.09 -29.05
C GLY A 199 -20.90 4.30 -30.23
N GLY A 200 -20.92 2.97 -30.13
CA GLY A 200 -21.36 2.09 -31.21
C GLY A 200 -22.88 1.91 -31.29
N HIS A 201 -23.54 1.71 -30.15
CA HIS A 201 -24.96 1.34 -30.08
C HIS A 201 -25.89 2.46 -29.59
N GLY A 202 -25.36 3.64 -29.26
CA GLY A 202 -26.16 4.83 -28.95
C GLY A 202 -26.89 4.80 -27.60
N ALA A 203 -26.40 4.03 -26.62
CA ALA A 203 -26.91 4.08 -25.25
C ALA A 203 -26.75 5.49 -24.64
N LYS A 204 -27.68 5.89 -23.77
CA LYS A 204 -27.68 7.19 -23.09
C LYS A 204 -26.83 7.25 -21.83
N GLY A 205 -26.41 6.09 -21.31
CA GLY A 205 -25.68 5.97 -20.06
C GLY A 205 -25.64 4.50 -19.62
N ILE A 206 -24.84 4.24 -18.59
CA ILE A 206 -24.53 2.88 -18.13
C ILE A 206 -25.01 2.71 -16.67
N VAL A 207 -25.56 1.55 -16.36
CA VAL A 207 -25.79 1.05 -15.00
C VAL A 207 -24.97 -0.23 -14.86
N SER A 208 -23.91 -0.19 -14.07
CA SER A 208 -23.01 -1.32 -13.86
C SER A 208 -23.20 -1.93 -12.48
N TRP A 209 -23.12 -3.24 -12.41
CA TRP A 209 -23.01 -3.99 -11.15
C TRP A 209 -21.71 -4.78 -11.07
N ALA A 210 -20.63 -4.25 -11.66
CA ALA A 210 -19.32 -4.86 -11.62
C ALA A 210 -18.91 -5.23 -10.20
N GLN A 211 -18.48 -6.48 -10.02
CA GLN A 211 -18.03 -6.97 -8.72
C GLN A 211 -16.65 -6.43 -8.36
N ASN A 212 -16.32 -6.41 -7.06
CA ASN A 212 -14.99 -6.09 -6.52
C ASN A 212 -13.89 -6.97 -7.14
N GLN A 213 -12.63 -6.64 -6.84
CA GLN A 213 -11.48 -7.31 -7.45
C GLN A 213 -11.51 -8.82 -7.18
N HIS A 214 -11.03 -9.62 -8.13
CA HIS A 214 -11.08 -11.08 -8.01
C HIS A 214 -10.05 -11.57 -6.99
N GLN A 215 -10.51 -11.80 -5.76
CA GLN A 215 -9.74 -12.33 -4.64
C GLN A 215 -10.46 -13.55 -4.04
N GLY A 216 -9.96 -14.07 -2.92
CA GLY A 216 -10.56 -15.24 -2.25
C GLY A 216 -12.01 -15.06 -1.81
N TRP A 217 -12.47 -13.81 -1.62
CA TRP A 217 -13.83 -13.46 -1.19
C TRP A 217 -14.71 -12.90 -2.31
N TRP A 218 -14.26 -13.01 -3.56
CA TRP A 218 -14.98 -12.46 -4.69
C TRP A 218 -16.37 -13.10 -4.82
N GLY A 219 -17.39 -12.24 -4.86
CA GLY A 219 -18.79 -12.65 -5.00
C GLY A 219 -19.46 -13.23 -3.75
N GLU A 220 -18.78 -13.31 -2.61
CA GLU A 220 -19.40 -13.74 -1.35
C GLU A 220 -20.40 -12.71 -0.82
N ASP A 221 -20.07 -11.41 -0.90
CA ASP A 221 -20.95 -10.32 -0.50
C ASP A 221 -21.54 -9.61 -1.73
N ALA A 222 -22.78 -9.94 -2.04
CA ALA A 222 -23.53 -9.36 -3.15
C ALA A 222 -24.03 -7.94 -2.89
N SER A 223 -23.85 -7.39 -1.68
CA SER A 223 -24.28 -6.05 -1.31
C SER A 223 -23.26 -4.96 -1.65
N LEU A 224 -22.00 -5.33 -1.91
CA LEU A 224 -20.91 -4.39 -2.19
C LEU A 224 -21.17 -3.58 -3.45
N VAL A 225 -21.06 -2.26 -3.35
CA VAL A 225 -20.99 -1.37 -4.51
C VAL A 225 -19.52 -1.07 -4.79
N ARG A 226 -19.06 -1.51 -5.96
CA ARG A 226 -17.68 -1.29 -6.40
C ARG A 226 -17.48 0.12 -6.94
N TRP A 227 -16.28 0.66 -6.72
CA TRP A 227 -15.77 1.82 -7.43
C TRP A 227 -15.66 1.57 -8.93
N GLY A 228 -16.53 2.23 -9.69
CA GLY A 228 -16.55 2.22 -11.14
C GLY A 228 -15.68 3.32 -11.73
N HIS A 229 -15.06 3.03 -12.88
CA HIS A 229 -14.21 3.98 -13.60
C HIS A 229 -14.67 4.09 -15.06
N LEU A 230 -14.57 5.30 -15.60
CA LEU A 230 -14.56 5.60 -17.03
C LEU A 230 -13.17 6.12 -17.39
N ASP A 231 -12.76 5.98 -18.65
CA ASP A 231 -11.49 6.54 -19.10
C ASP A 231 -11.60 8.06 -19.26
N GLY A 232 -10.87 8.78 -18.41
CA GLY A 232 -10.77 10.24 -18.42
C GLY A 232 -10.19 10.84 -19.71
N PHE A 233 -9.53 10.06 -20.56
CA PHE A 233 -8.97 10.49 -21.85
C PHE A 233 -9.74 9.97 -23.07
N ALA A 234 -10.76 9.12 -22.89
CA ALA A 234 -11.50 8.53 -24.00
C ALA A 234 -12.32 9.58 -24.78
N GLU A 235 -12.41 9.36 -26.10
CA GLU A 235 -13.27 10.15 -27.00
C GLU A 235 -14.75 9.97 -26.66
N VAL A 236 -15.15 8.74 -26.29
CA VAL A 236 -16.53 8.43 -25.89
C VAL A 236 -16.75 8.85 -24.44
N ARG A 237 -17.36 10.01 -24.26
CA ARG A 237 -17.73 10.57 -22.96
C ARG A 237 -19.15 10.16 -22.57
N THR A 238 -19.35 9.70 -21.34
CA THR A 238 -20.67 9.29 -20.83
C THR A 238 -20.73 9.39 -19.30
N PHE A 239 -21.89 9.10 -18.73
CA PHE A 239 -22.03 8.84 -17.29
C PHE A 239 -22.34 7.37 -17.03
N ALA A 240 -21.93 6.89 -15.86
CA ALA A 240 -22.26 5.56 -15.40
C ALA A 240 -22.60 5.55 -13.91
N PHE A 241 -23.66 4.82 -13.56
CA PHE A 241 -24.01 4.52 -12.17
C PHE A 241 -23.54 3.12 -11.80
N MET A 242 -23.15 2.97 -10.54
CA MET A 242 -22.80 1.68 -9.95
C MET A 242 -23.89 1.24 -8.98
N VAL A 243 -24.29 -0.03 -9.06
CA VAL A 243 -25.21 -0.67 -8.11
C VAL A 243 -24.61 -1.99 -7.61
N SER A 244 -25.14 -2.52 -6.51
CA SER A 244 -24.64 -3.78 -5.97
C SER A 244 -24.94 -4.96 -6.90
N PRO A 245 -24.14 -6.04 -6.87
CA PRO A 245 -24.42 -7.26 -7.63
C PRO A 245 -25.80 -7.85 -7.37
N ALA A 246 -26.31 -7.77 -6.12
CA ALA A 246 -27.66 -8.19 -5.80
C ALA A 246 -28.72 -7.37 -6.55
N ARG A 247 -28.59 -6.04 -6.57
CA ARG A 247 -29.50 -5.15 -7.28
C ARG A 247 -29.40 -5.31 -8.80
N GLY A 248 -28.18 -5.40 -9.34
CA GLY A 248 -27.95 -5.65 -10.76
C GLY A 248 -28.58 -6.96 -11.24
N ARG A 249 -28.41 -8.05 -10.49
CA ARG A 249 -29.06 -9.34 -10.79
C ARG A 249 -30.58 -9.28 -10.68
N ALA A 250 -31.12 -8.54 -9.72
CA ALA A 250 -32.56 -8.35 -9.60
C ALA A 250 -33.14 -7.61 -10.82
N LEU A 251 -32.48 -6.55 -11.28
CA LEU A 251 -32.85 -5.82 -12.50
C LEU A 251 -32.75 -6.74 -13.74
N ALA A 252 -31.66 -7.48 -13.89
CA ALA A 252 -31.48 -8.43 -14.99
C ALA A 252 -32.57 -9.51 -15.00
N GLY A 253 -32.91 -10.07 -13.83
CA GLY A 253 -33.98 -11.07 -13.69
C GLY A 253 -35.35 -10.55 -14.10
N ARG A 254 -35.68 -9.31 -13.76
CA ARG A 254 -36.92 -8.64 -14.19
C ARG A 254 -36.98 -8.46 -15.70
N LEU A 255 -35.89 -7.97 -16.31
CA LEU A 255 -35.78 -7.82 -17.76
C LEU A 255 -35.91 -9.17 -18.49
N ALA A 256 -35.28 -10.23 -17.96
CA ALA A 256 -35.39 -11.58 -18.49
C ALA A 256 -36.82 -12.17 -18.40
N ALA A 257 -37.61 -11.73 -17.42
CA ALA A 257 -39.03 -12.09 -17.28
C ALA A 257 -39.96 -11.28 -18.22
N GLY A 258 -39.40 -10.40 -19.07
CA GLY A 258 -40.16 -9.57 -20.00
C GLY A 258 -40.70 -8.27 -19.39
N GLU A 259 -40.28 -7.91 -18.18
CA GLU A 259 -40.66 -6.64 -17.56
C GLU A 259 -39.95 -5.46 -18.23
N THR A 260 -40.66 -4.35 -18.43
CA THR A 260 -40.07 -3.09 -18.89
C THR A 260 -39.68 -2.23 -17.70
N VAL A 261 -38.37 -2.13 -17.43
CA VAL A 261 -37.83 -1.24 -16.40
C VAL A 261 -37.52 0.12 -17.01
N ARG A 262 -38.04 1.20 -16.42
CA ARG A 262 -37.76 2.58 -16.84
C ARG A 262 -37.01 3.32 -15.74
N LEU A 263 -35.96 4.04 -16.12
CA LEU A 263 -35.15 4.81 -15.20
C LEU A 263 -35.08 6.29 -15.60
N ALA A 264 -34.97 7.15 -14.60
CA ALA A 264 -34.52 8.53 -14.75
C ALA A 264 -33.12 8.68 -14.17
N ALA A 265 -32.24 9.36 -14.89
CA ALA A 265 -30.87 9.64 -14.46
C ALA A 265 -30.60 11.14 -14.57
N ARG A 266 -29.94 11.71 -13.57
CA ARG A 266 -29.39 13.06 -13.64
C ARG A 266 -28.02 13.08 -12.99
N VAL A 267 -27.04 13.64 -13.69
CA VAL A 267 -25.64 13.75 -13.26
C VAL A 267 -25.18 15.20 -13.52
N ASP A 268 -24.61 15.81 -12.50
CA ASP A 268 -23.85 17.06 -12.55
C ASP A 268 -22.44 16.76 -12.05
N ALA A 269 -21.60 16.35 -13.00
CA ALA A 269 -20.20 16.00 -12.79
C ALA A 269 -19.38 16.35 -14.03
N GLY A 270 -18.07 16.50 -13.87
CA GLY A 270 -17.20 16.75 -15.00
C GLY A 270 -15.76 16.99 -14.62
N ALA A 271 -14.92 16.95 -15.66
CA ALA A 271 -13.52 17.29 -15.59
C ALA A 271 -13.30 18.78 -15.89
N LEU A 272 -12.44 19.43 -15.11
CA LEU A 272 -12.01 20.82 -15.30
C LEU A 272 -10.48 20.89 -15.11
N PRO A 273 -9.78 21.82 -15.78
CA PRO A 273 -8.38 22.09 -15.47
C PRO A 273 -8.20 22.38 -13.98
N GLY A 274 -7.19 21.77 -13.38
CA GLY A 274 -6.90 21.88 -11.96
C GLY A 274 -5.41 21.74 -11.69
N ALA A 275 -5.07 21.23 -10.51
CA ALA A 275 -3.70 20.94 -10.12
C ALA A 275 -3.65 19.77 -9.14
N TYR A 276 -2.53 19.06 -9.11
CA TYR A 276 -2.18 18.18 -8.00
C TYR A 276 -1.62 19.04 -6.87
N SER A 277 -2.44 19.33 -5.86
CA SER A 277 -2.08 20.09 -4.66
C SER A 277 -1.51 19.17 -3.58
N ILE A 278 -0.28 18.67 -3.76
CA ILE A 278 0.30 17.60 -2.93
C ILE A 278 0.71 18.16 -1.55
N PRO A 279 0.03 17.84 -0.43
CA PRO A 279 0.45 18.30 0.88
C PRO A 279 1.88 17.87 1.18
N SER A 280 2.68 18.76 1.76
CA SER A 280 4.03 18.43 2.21
C SER A 280 4.45 19.21 3.44
N ALA A 281 5.33 18.61 4.22
CA ALA A 281 6.02 19.23 5.34
C ALA A 281 7.36 18.55 5.60
N THR A 282 8.20 19.18 6.43
CA THR A 282 9.50 18.65 6.82
C THR A 282 9.79 18.79 8.31
N ILE A 283 10.60 17.86 8.81
CA ILE A 283 11.43 18.05 10.01
C ILE A 283 12.87 18.18 9.50
N ARG A 284 13.44 19.39 9.58
CA ARG A 284 14.75 19.69 9.01
C ARG A 284 15.89 18.94 9.71
N GLY A 285 16.77 18.38 8.88
CA GLY A 285 18.02 17.79 9.33
C GLY A 285 19.02 18.86 9.75
N VAL A 286 19.83 18.58 10.78
CA VAL A 286 20.80 19.53 11.34
C VAL A 286 22.25 19.27 10.91
N ASP A 287 22.53 18.14 10.26
CA ASP A 287 23.88 17.80 9.83
C ASP A 287 24.27 18.60 8.58
N PRO A 288 25.42 19.32 8.58
CA PRO A 288 25.81 20.17 7.45
C PRO A 288 26.19 19.39 6.19
N GLN A 289 26.52 18.10 6.29
CA GLN A 289 26.91 17.27 5.15
C GLN A 289 25.73 16.53 4.55
N VAL A 290 24.81 16.03 5.39
CA VAL A 290 23.70 15.18 4.94
C VAL A 290 22.31 15.79 5.18
N GLY A 291 22.21 16.97 5.79
CA GLY A 291 20.93 17.61 6.13
C GLY A 291 20.05 17.96 4.93
N THR A 292 20.63 18.11 3.73
CA THR A 292 19.88 18.28 2.48
C THR A 292 19.37 16.97 1.88
N GLU A 293 19.88 15.83 2.35
CA GLU A 293 19.34 14.52 2.00
C GLU A 293 18.03 14.27 2.76
N GLU A 294 17.09 13.57 2.13
CA GLU A 294 15.74 13.41 2.65
C GLU A 294 15.31 11.94 2.74
N ILE A 295 14.74 11.57 3.90
CA ILE A 295 13.98 10.33 4.09
C ILE A 295 12.51 10.68 3.95
N VAL A 296 11.83 10.04 3.00
CA VAL A 296 10.47 10.41 2.60
C VAL A 296 9.47 9.44 3.20
N TYR A 297 8.43 9.98 3.82
CA TYR A 297 7.21 9.28 4.18
C TYR A 297 6.13 9.65 3.15
N SER A 298 5.59 8.65 2.47
CA SER A 298 4.67 8.82 1.35
C SER A 298 3.41 7.98 1.55
N CYS A 299 2.27 8.50 1.14
CA CYS A 299 1.00 7.78 1.03
C CYS A 299 0.09 8.55 0.07
N HIS A 300 -0.60 7.87 -0.86
CA HIS A 300 -1.52 8.58 -1.73
C HIS A 300 -2.80 9.00 -1.01
N LEU A 301 -3.23 10.23 -1.26
CA LEU A 301 -4.36 10.85 -0.57
C LEU A 301 -5.68 10.75 -1.33
N ASP A 302 -5.65 10.56 -2.64
CA ASP A 302 -6.88 10.40 -3.39
C ASP A 302 -7.48 9.03 -3.14
N HIS A 303 -8.81 8.91 -2.97
CA HIS A 303 -9.58 7.66 -2.94
C HIS A 303 -11.09 8.00 -2.84
N PRO A 304 -12.02 7.13 -3.29
CA PRO A 304 -13.44 7.39 -3.18
C PRO A 304 -13.86 7.35 -1.71
N ARG A 305 -14.82 8.19 -1.32
CA ARG A 305 -15.49 8.06 -0.02
C ARG A 305 -16.21 6.70 0.06
N PRO A 306 -16.02 5.87 1.11
CA PRO A 306 -15.29 6.16 2.36
C PRO A 306 -13.76 6.01 2.30
N GLY A 307 -13.21 5.04 1.56
CA GLY A 307 -11.76 4.91 1.32
C GLY A 307 -10.91 4.93 2.60
N ALA A 308 -11.33 4.12 3.59
CA ALA A 308 -10.76 4.12 4.94
C ALA A 308 -9.44 3.38 5.01
N ASN A 309 -9.39 2.10 4.64
CA ASN A 309 -8.13 1.40 4.52
C ASN A 309 -7.37 1.94 3.31
N ASP A 310 -8.06 2.05 2.16
CA ASP A 310 -7.52 2.54 0.89
C ASP A 310 -8.09 3.94 0.55
N ASN A 311 -7.41 5.04 0.87
CA ASN A 311 -6.13 5.08 1.57
C ASN A 311 -6.03 6.08 2.72
N ALA A 312 -7.11 6.29 3.48
CA ALA A 312 -7.04 7.16 4.66
C ALA A 312 -6.10 6.60 5.75
N SER A 313 -5.97 5.27 5.86
CA SER A 313 -5.16 4.60 6.88
C SER A 313 -3.67 4.90 6.76
N GLY A 314 -3.09 4.83 5.54
CA GLY A 314 -1.69 5.18 5.28
C GLY A 314 -1.46 6.66 5.52
N CYS A 315 -2.37 7.51 5.03
CA CYS A 315 -2.30 8.97 5.16
C CYS A 315 -2.26 9.39 6.63
N ALA A 316 -3.17 8.83 7.43
CA ALA A 316 -3.27 9.08 8.86
C ALA A 316 -2.04 8.57 9.62
N THR A 317 -1.50 7.43 9.21
CA THR A 317 -0.33 6.82 9.86
C THR A 317 0.93 7.66 9.64
N ILE A 318 1.19 8.15 8.42
CA ILE A 318 2.34 9.04 8.19
C ILE A 318 2.17 10.42 8.86
N LEU A 319 0.94 10.91 9.02
CA LEU A 319 0.65 12.12 9.79
C LEU A 319 0.92 11.90 11.30
N GLU A 320 0.58 10.73 11.83
CA GLU A 320 0.85 10.35 13.21
C GLU A 320 2.36 10.18 13.48
N VAL A 321 3.12 9.68 12.49
CA VAL A 321 4.59 9.67 12.54
C VAL A 321 5.14 11.09 12.62
N ALA A 322 4.66 12.01 11.77
CA ALA A 322 5.07 13.41 11.79
C ALA A 322 4.84 14.06 13.16
N ARG A 323 3.64 13.87 13.73
CA ARG A 323 3.27 14.33 15.07
C ARG A 323 4.21 13.80 16.14
N THR A 324 4.43 12.48 16.13
CA THR A 324 5.24 11.77 17.12
C THR A 324 6.68 12.29 17.11
N LEU A 325 7.32 12.30 15.94
CA LEU A 325 8.72 12.71 15.82
C LEU A 325 8.89 14.19 16.17
N SER A 326 8.03 15.07 15.64
CA SER A 326 8.07 16.50 15.97
C SER A 326 7.97 16.76 17.48
N LYS A 327 7.00 16.12 18.15
CA LYS A 327 6.82 16.26 19.59
C LYS A 327 8.02 15.76 20.39
N LEU A 328 8.52 14.56 20.08
CA LEU A 328 9.64 13.99 20.82
C LEU A 328 10.94 14.80 20.66
N ILE A 329 11.17 15.37 19.48
CA ILE A 329 12.31 16.27 19.24
C ILE A 329 12.16 17.56 20.05
N ARG A 330 10.97 18.18 20.02
CA ARG A 330 10.69 19.41 20.79
C ARG A 330 10.85 19.19 22.30
N GLU A 331 10.53 17.99 22.79
CA GLU A 331 10.68 17.61 24.20
C GLU A 331 12.10 17.15 24.56
N GLY A 332 13.03 17.10 23.60
CA GLY A 332 14.41 16.65 23.81
C GLY A 332 14.54 15.14 24.11
N ARG A 333 13.48 14.36 23.83
CA ARG A 333 13.46 12.89 24.00
C ARG A 333 14.05 12.16 22.79
N LEU A 334 14.06 12.84 21.64
CA LEU A 334 14.88 12.52 20.47
C LEU A 334 15.77 13.72 20.17
N ALA A 335 16.99 13.49 19.70
CA ALA A 335 17.81 14.57 19.14
C ALA A 335 17.15 15.10 17.84
N PRO A 336 17.49 16.28 17.31
CA PRO A 336 17.16 16.65 15.94
C PRO A 336 17.78 15.67 14.93
N PRO A 337 17.11 15.30 13.83
CA PRO A 337 17.63 14.31 12.90
C PRO A 337 18.82 14.86 12.12
N ARG A 338 19.74 13.97 11.70
CA ARG A 338 20.87 14.38 10.84
C ARG A 338 20.41 14.73 9.43
N ARG A 339 19.63 13.84 8.79
CA ARG A 339 18.96 14.07 7.50
C ARG A 339 17.58 14.67 7.69
N THR A 340 17.07 15.34 6.67
CA THR A 340 15.70 15.88 6.70
C THR A 340 14.68 14.74 6.57
N LEU A 341 13.61 14.80 7.36
CA LEU A 341 12.45 13.93 7.19
C LEU A 341 11.39 14.69 6.40
N ARG A 342 10.94 14.16 5.26
CA ARG A 342 9.89 14.75 4.43
C ARG A 342 8.63 13.89 4.49
N PHE A 343 7.48 14.55 4.60
CA PHE A 343 6.17 13.93 4.49
C PHE A 343 5.46 14.45 3.24
N VAL A 344 4.88 13.56 2.43
CA VAL A 344 4.17 13.91 1.18
C VAL A 344 2.92 13.03 0.99
N TRP A 345 1.87 13.64 0.45
CA TRP A 345 0.57 13.00 0.21
C TRP A 345 0.10 13.15 -1.26
N PRO A 346 0.75 12.50 -2.22
CA PRO A 346 0.43 12.64 -3.65
C PRO A 346 -0.91 12.00 -4.04
N PRO A 347 -1.45 12.27 -5.24
CA PRO A 347 -2.41 11.37 -5.87
C PRO A 347 -1.74 10.08 -6.41
N GLU A 348 -2.38 8.94 -6.22
CA GLU A 348 -1.97 7.63 -6.73
C GLU A 348 -2.13 7.53 -8.24
N ILE A 349 -1.34 6.80 -9.00
CA ILE A 349 0.12 6.72 -8.98
C ILE A 349 0.72 7.97 -9.68
N GLU A 350 -0.09 8.61 -10.51
CA GLU A 350 0.31 9.71 -11.40
C GLU A 350 0.81 10.95 -10.65
N GLY A 351 0.34 11.21 -9.44
CA GLY A 351 0.76 12.36 -8.64
C GLY A 351 2.18 12.19 -8.10
N THR A 352 2.57 10.97 -7.72
CA THR A 352 3.96 10.67 -7.36
C THR A 352 4.86 10.80 -8.58
N HIS A 353 4.41 10.31 -9.74
CA HIS A 353 5.16 10.48 -10.99
C HIS A 353 5.33 11.96 -11.35
N ALA A 354 4.24 12.74 -11.28
CA ALA A 354 4.25 14.17 -11.47
C ALA A 354 5.18 14.90 -10.49
N LEU A 355 5.19 14.49 -9.22
CA LEU A 355 6.11 15.01 -8.22
C LEU A 355 7.57 14.79 -8.60
N LEU A 356 7.95 13.54 -8.90
CA LEU A 356 9.36 13.21 -9.14
C LEU A 356 9.87 13.77 -10.48
N ALA A 357 9.05 13.76 -11.53
CA ALA A 357 9.41 14.31 -12.83
C ALA A 357 9.31 15.85 -12.88
N GLY A 358 8.29 16.44 -12.24
CA GLY A 358 8.06 17.88 -12.19
C GLY A 358 8.93 18.63 -11.17
N ARG A 359 9.43 17.94 -10.14
CA ARG A 359 10.35 18.48 -9.13
C ARG A 359 11.63 17.65 -9.03
N PRO A 360 12.49 17.67 -10.07
CA PRO A 360 13.73 16.91 -10.06
C PRO A 360 14.72 17.40 -8.98
N ASP A 361 14.54 18.62 -8.46
CA ASP A 361 15.27 19.13 -7.31
C ASP A 361 14.91 18.42 -5.98
N LEU A 362 13.66 17.97 -5.83
CA LEU A 362 13.23 17.13 -4.72
C LEU A 362 13.67 15.70 -4.94
N ALA A 363 13.41 15.13 -6.12
CA ALA A 363 13.72 13.74 -6.43
C ALA A 363 15.21 13.40 -6.17
N ARG A 364 16.14 14.31 -6.50
CA ARG A 364 17.58 14.11 -6.24
C ARG A 364 17.97 14.07 -4.76
N ARG A 365 17.15 14.63 -3.87
CA ARG A 365 17.41 14.65 -2.42
C ARG A 365 16.91 13.38 -1.72
N PHE A 366 15.97 12.67 -2.32
CA PHE A 366 15.32 11.51 -1.71
C PHE A 366 16.28 10.32 -1.67
N LYS A 367 16.60 9.83 -0.47
CA LYS A 367 17.51 8.67 -0.26
C LYS A 367 16.76 7.36 -0.11
N ALA A 368 15.57 7.43 0.47
CA ALA A 368 14.67 6.31 0.63
C ALA A 368 13.25 6.84 0.83
N ALA A 369 12.27 6.03 0.41
CA ALA A 369 10.86 6.26 0.68
C ALA A 369 10.31 5.16 1.59
N LEU A 370 9.51 5.54 2.58
CA LEU A 370 8.63 4.69 3.35
C LEU A 370 7.23 4.98 2.84
N HIS A 371 6.73 4.13 1.94
CA HIS A 371 5.41 4.26 1.34
C HIS A 371 4.41 3.40 2.12
N LEU A 372 3.38 4.02 2.67
CA LEU A 372 2.35 3.37 3.48
C LEU A 372 1.04 3.41 2.71
N ASP A 373 0.51 2.23 2.40
CA ASP A 373 -0.74 2.09 1.66
C ASP A 373 -1.57 0.99 2.31
N MET A 374 -2.81 1.26 2.68
CA MET A 374 -3.67 0.28 3.37
C MET A 374 -2.95 -0.32 4.59
N VAL A 375 -2.80 0.41 5.69
CA VAL A 375 -2.02 -0.07 6.86
C VAL A 375 -2.86 -0.32 8.12
N GLY A 376 -4.18 -0.14 8.01
CA GLY A 376 -5.08 -0.13 9.16
C GLY A 376 -5.97 -1.36 9.28
N GLY A 377 -5.98 -2.29 8.32
CA GLY A 377 -6.98 -3.35 8.21
C GLY A 377 -7.03 -4.28 9.43
N GLY A 378 -8.20 -4.38 10.05
CA GLY A 378 -8.49 -5.34 11.11
C GLY A 378 -8.81 -6.75 10.58
N PRO A 379 -9.12 -7.72 11.46
CA PRO A 379 -9.42 -9.10 11.05
C PRO A 379 -10.57 -9.24 10.03
N GLU A 380 -11.49 -8.28 10.02
CA GLU A 380 -12.60 -8.22 9.08
C GLU A 380 -12.18 -7.88 7.65
N THR A 381 -11.04 -7.24 7.41
CA THR A 381 -10.56 -6.99 6.03
C THR A 381 -9.96 -8.23 5.39
N ARG A 382 -9.55 -9.21 6.23
CA ARG A 382 -8.83 -10.42 5.87
C ARG A 382 -7.38 -10.19 5.40
N ALA A 383 -6.90 -8.97 5.54
CA ALA A 383 -5.60 -8.60 5.04
C ALA A 383 -4.46 -9.08 5.92
N VAL A 384 -3.35 -9.37 5.25
CA VAL A 384 -2.05 -9.59 5.86
C VAL A 384 -1.23 -8.32 5.69
N PHE A 385 -0.57 -7.89 6.76
CA PHE A 385 0.31 -6.73 6.69
C PHE A 385 1.67 -7.15 6.14
N HIS A 386 2.08 -6.56 5.03
CA HIS A 386 3.34 -6.83 4.35
C HIS A 386 4.33 -5.68 4.56
N VAL A 387 5.61 -6.06 4.66
CA VAL A 387 6.75 -5.14 4.56
C VAL A 387 7.53 -5.51 3.31
N THR A 388 7.10 -4.92 2.21
CA THR A 388 7.52 -5.23 0.85
C THR A 388 8.80 -4.48 0.49
N ARG A 389 9.72 -5.20 -0.18
CA ARG A 389 11.01 -4.68 -0.62
C ARG A 389 10.93 -4.16 -2.06
N GLY A 390 11.87 -3.28 -2.41
CA GLY A 390 12.10 -2.86 -3.80
C GLY A 390 12.67 -3.95 -4.71
N PRO A 391 12.78 -3.67 -6.02
CA PRO A 391 13.21 -4.63 -7.02
C PRO A 391 14.67 -5.06 -6.83
N ALA A 392 15.00 -6.29 -7.24
CA ALA A 392 16.38 -6.78 -7.20
C ALA A 392 17.36 -5.98 -8.08
N SER A 393 16.85 -5.22 -9.06
CA SER A 393 17.62 -4.28 -9.88
C SER A 393 17.99 -2.98 -9.16
N LEU A 394 17.38 -2.69 -8.00
CA LEU A 394 17.74 -1.57 -7.11
C LEU A 394 18.07 -2.10 -5.71
N PRO A 395 19.22 -2.78 -5.52
CA PRO A 395 19.59 -3.33 -4.22
C PRO A 395 19.81 -2.22 -3.19
N SER A 396 19.09 -2.28 -2.08
CA SER A 396 19.28 -1.36 -0.95
C SER A 396 19.11 -2.04 0.41
N PHE A 397 20.00 -1.72 1.36
CA PHE A 397 20.00 -2.23 2.73
C PHE A 397 18.79 -1.77 3.54
N VAL A 398 18.14 -0.67 3.14
CA VAL A 398 16.98 -0.08 3.86
C VAL A 398 15.86 -1.10 4.06
N HIS A 399 15.72 -2.02 3.10
CA HIS A 399 14.75 -3.11 3.16
C HIS A 399 15.06 -4.15 4.25
N ASP A 400 16.33 -4.46 4.48
CA ASP A 400 16.76 -5.39 5.53
C ASP A 400 16.51 -4.76 6.92
N LEU A 401 16.75 -3.45 7.05
CA LEU A 401 16.42 -2.69 8.25
C LEU A 401 14.93 -2.74 8.58
N ALA A 402 14.06 -2.41 7.62
CA ALA A 402 12.61 -2.44 7.81
C ALA A 402 12.09 -3.85 8.15
N ALA A 403 12.59 -4.88 7.46
CA ALA A 403 12.22 -6.26 7.71
C ALA A 403 12.60 -6.71 9.13
N ALA A 404 13.78 -6.35 9.63
CA ALA A 404 14.17 -6.67 11.00
C ALA A 404 13.35 -5.92 12.04
N GLY A 405 12.99 -4.66 11.78
CA GLY A 405 12.03 -3.92 12.62
C GLY A 405 10.66 -4.62 12.69
N ALA A 406 10.17 -5.13 11.57
CA ALA A 406 8.91 -5.88 11.50
C ALA A 406 8.98 -7.20 12.29
N VAL A 407 10.08 -7.93 12.18
CA VAL A 407 10.32 -9.17 12.96
C VAL A 407 10.33 -8.87 14.45
N TRP A 408 11.05 -7.84 14.89
CA TRP A 408 11.06 -7.41 16.29
C TRP A 408 9.65 -7.04 16.79
N LEU A 409 8.88 -6.31 15.99
CA LEU A 409 7.53 -5.90 16.36
C LEU A 409 6.55 -7.09 16.42
N ASN A 410 6.73 -8.07 15.55
CA ASN A 410 6.02 -9.34 15.64
C ASN A 410 6.33 -10.06 16.95
N GLU A 411 7.59 -10.13 17.38
CA GLU A 411 7.94 -10.75 18.67
C GLU A 411 7.24 -10.07 19.84
N GLN A 412 7.27 -8.73 19.90
CA GLN A 412 6.61 -7.96 20.97
C GLN A 412 5.09 -8.17 20.98
N SER A 413 4.45 -8.03 19.81
CA SER A 413 2.99 -8.20 19.69
C SER A 413 2.54 -9.64 19.96
N MET A 414 3.31 -10.65 19.51
CA MET A 414 3.06 -12.06 19.81
C MET A 414 3.21 -12.37 21.29
N THR A 415 4.27 -11.86 21.94
CA THR A 415 4.48 -12.10 23.38
C THR A 415 3.34 -11.48 24.20
N TYR A 416 2.91 -10.27 23.86
CA TYR A 416 1.75 -9.67 24.51
C TYR A 416 0.47 -10.49 24.27
N ALA A 417 0.19 -10.86 23.02
CA ALA A 417 -1.01 -11.64 22.68
C ALA A 417 -1.04 -12.99 23.42
N ALA A 418 0.11 -13.64 23.60
CA ALA A 418 0.22 -14.94 24.25
C ALA A 418 0.18 -14.88 25.78
N THR A 419 0.71 -13.81 26.38
CA THR A 419 0.99 -13.77 27.84
C THR A 419 0.29 -12.64 28.59
N GLY A 420 -0.26 -11.66 27.88
CA GLY A 420 -0.81 -10.42 28.45
C GLY A 420 0.25 -9.40 28.88
N SER A 421 1.54 -9.65 28.62
CA SER A 421 2.64 -8.75 28.99
C SER A 421 3.73 -8.75 27.92
N ALA A 422 4.29 -7.59 27.61
CA ALA A 422 5.47 -7.42 26.76
C ALA A 422 6.21 -6.16 27.18
N ALA A 423 7.49 -6.03 26.83
CA ALA A 423 8.25 -4.82 27.12
C ALA A 423 7.69 -3.61 26.36
N PHE A 424 7.29 -3.82 25.11
CA PHE A 424 6.68 -2.80 24.25
C PHE A 424 5.37 -3.33 23.64
N PRO A 425 4.25 -3.31 24.39
CA PRO A 425 3.01 -3.93 23.93
C PRO A 425 2.35 -3.21 22.75
N LEU A 426 2.58 -1.90 22.61
CA LEU A 426 2.12 -1.05 21.49
C LEU A 426 0.64 -1.28 21.18
N LEU A 427 -0.21 -0.91 22.15
CA LEU A 427 -1.66 -1.13 22.10
C LEU A 427 -2.40 0.19 22.09
N SER A 428 -3.52 0.19 21.38
CA SER A 428 -4.48 1.27 21.44
C SER A 428 -5.64 0.89 22.38
N PRO A 429 -6.16 1.82 23.21
CA PRO A 429 -7.26 1.51 24.14
C PRO A 429 -8.52 0.93 23.50
N ARG A 430 -8.87 1.33 22.27
CA ARG A 430 -10.03 0.80 21.53
C ARG A 430 -9.63 -0.20 20.44
N GLY A 431 -8.36 -0.56 20.37
CA GLY A 431 -7.83 -1.46 19.36
C GLY A 431 -7.81 -2.92 19.80
N GLY A 432 -7.46 -3.77 18.83
CA GLY A 432 -7.24 -5.20 19.01
C GLY A 432 -6.02 -5.53 19.87
N LYS A 433 -5.88 -6.81 20.19
CA LYS A 433 -4.73 -7.38 20.92
C LYS A 433 -4.05 -8.49 20.13
N GLU A 434 -4.54 -8.76 18.93
CA GLU A 434 -4.05 -9.74 17.99
C GLU A 434 -2.57 -9.49 17.70
N PRO A 435 -1.78 -10.54 17.43
CA PRO A 435 -0.42 -10.35 16.96
C PRO A 435 -0.41 -9.68 15.58
N LEU A 436 0.57 -8.80 15.33
CA LEU A 436 0.64 -8.06 14.07
C LEU A 436 0.87 -8.99 12.86
N ARG A 437 1.76 -9.99 13.02
CA ARG A 437 2.15 -10.94 11.95
C ARG A 437 2.54 -10.25 10.64
N ALA A 438 3.32 -9.18 10.73
CA ALA A 438 3.92 -8.52 9.58
C ALA A 438 4.74 -9.51 8.74
N GLU A 439 4.58 -9.52 7.43
CA GLU A 439 5.28 -10.40 6.49
C GLU A 439 6.31 -9.63 5.65
N PRO A 440 7.62 -9.76 5.94
CA PRO A 440 8.66 -9.31 5.03
C PRO A 440 8.55 -10.03 3.68
N THR A 441 8.22 -9.28 2.63
CA THR A 441 7.83 -9.86 1.34
C THR A 441 8.77 -9.39 0.22
N GLY A 442 8.94 -10.21 -0.82
CA GLY A 442 9.62 -9.78 -2.05
C GLY A 442 8.85 -8.66 -2.76
N LEU A 443 9.38 -8.17 -3.89
CA LEU A 443 8.70 -7.12 -4.67
C LEU A 443 7.29 -7.57 -5.07
N THR A 444 6.30 -6.78 -4.66
CA THR A 444 4.95 -6.73 -5.24
C THR A 444 4.74 -5.34 -5.84
N LEU A 445 3.82 -5.22 -6.80
CA LEU A 445 3.47 -3.96 -7.47
C LEU A 445 2.05 -3.54 -7.06
N GLY A 446 1.66 -2.32 -7.45
CA GLY A 446 0.29 -1.85 -7.28
C GLY A 446 0.11 -0.62 -6.40
N SER A 447 1.15 0.19 -6.19
CA SER A 447 1.07 1.49 -5.49
C SER A 447 2.29 2.36 -5.82
N ASP A 448 2.37 3.59 -5.29
CA ASP A 448 3.37 4.60 -5.66
C ASP A 448 4.84 4.19 -5.44
N HIS A 449 5.11 3.21 -4.57
CA HIS A 449 6.48 2.70 -4.34
C HIS A 449 7.15 2.24 -5.64
N GLU A 450 6.37 1.79 -6.63
CA GLU A 450 6.88 1.38 -7.93
C GLU A 450 7.46 2.57 -8.72
N VAL A 451 6.90 3.77 -8.55
CA VAL A 451 7.40 4.99 -9.19
C VAL A 451 8.73 5.39 -8.57
N TYR A 452 8.83 5.43 -7.23
CA TYR A 452 10.10 5.72 -6.56
C TYR A 452 11.21 4.75 -7.00
N ASN A 453 10.87 3.46 -7.10
CA ASN A 453 11.79 2.40 -7.50
C ASN A 453 12.13 2.39 -9.01
N ASP A 454 11.36 3.05 -9.87
CA ASP A 454 11.62 3.09 -11.31
C ASP A 454 13.04 3.59 -11.58
N SER A 455 13.71 2.98 -12.56
CA SER A 455 15.12 3.26 -12.86
C SER A 455 15.41 4.73 -13.23
N SER A 456 14.39 5.51 -13.59
CA SER A 456 14.55 6.95 -13.85
C SER A 456 14.81 7.76 -12.58
N PHE A 457 14.29 7.30 -11.44
CA PHE A 457 14.41 7.96 -10.16
C PHE A 457 15.35 7.20 -9.23
N GLY A 458 15.27 5.86 -9.21
CA GLY A 458 16.20 5.00 -8.50
C GLY A 458 16.20 5.20 -6.99
N ILE A 459 15.05 5.55 -6.41
CA ILE A 459 14.87 5.81 -4.98
C ILE A 459 14.37 4.51 -4.33
N PRO A 460 15.16 3.87 -3.45
CA PRO A 460 14.71 2.67 -2.75
C PRO A 460 13.46 2.96 -1.91
N ALA A 461 12.36 2.25 -2.20
CA ALA A 461 11.12 2.39 -1.46
C ALA A 461 10.75 1.11 -0.70
N ILE A 462 10.48 1.27 0.60
CA ILE A 462 9.87 0.25 1.46
C ILE A 462 8.36 0.43 1.36
N TYR A 463 7.66 -0.64 1.00
CA TYR A 463 6.21 -0.61 0.85
C TYR A 463 5.55 -1.34 2.02
N PHE A 464 4.83 -0.59 2.85
CA PHE A 464 4.05 -1.12 3.97
C PHE A 464 2.60 -1.22 3.53
N ASN A 465 2.07 -2.43 3.46
CA ASN A 465 0.74 -2.60 2.90
C ASN A 465 -0.06 -3.80 3.38
N ASP A 466 -1.37 -3.62 3.46
CA ASP A 466 -2.34 -4.67 3.68
C ASP A 466 -2.76 -5.27 2.34
N TRP A 467 -2.59 -6.57 2.23
CA TRP A 467 -3.09 -7.32 1.08
C TRP A 467 -3.27 -8.80 1.46
N PRO A 468 -4.22 -9.53 0.87
CA PRO A 468 -5.39 -9.06 0.12
C PRO A 468 -6.47 -8.42 1.03
N ASP A 469 -7.28 -7.50 0.53
CA ASP A 469 -8.37 -6.86 1.29
C ASP A 469 -9.72 -7.05 0.57
N ARG A 470 -10.71 -7.64 1.25
CA ARG A 470 -12.01 -7.96 0.64
C ARG A 470 -12.89 -6.73 0.38
N PHE A 471 -12.64 -5.61 1.05
CA PHE A 471 -13.43 -4.38 0.95
C PHE A 471 -12.79 -3.31 0.07
N ILE A 472 -11.55 -3.53 -0.40
CA ILE A 472 -10.85 -2.60 -1.30
C ILE A 472 -11.74 -2.13 -2.46
N HIS A 473 -11.75 -0.83 -2.69
CA HIS A 473 -12.54 -0.18 -3.75
C HIS A 473 -14.06 -0.46 -3.66
N THR A 474 -14.62 -0.54 -2.45
CA THR A 474 -16.07 -0.70 -2.23
C THR A 474 -16.61 0.28 -1.20
N ASP A 475 -17.95 0.36 -1.12
CA ASP A 475 -18.68 1.14 -0.13
C ASP A 475 -18.53 0.60 1.30
N ARG A 476 -17.91 -0.57 1.45
CA ARG A 476 -17.57 -1.18 2.73
C ARG A 476 -16.13 -0.95 3.16
N ASP A 477 -15.34 -0.15 2.45
CA ASP A 477 -14.03 0.28 2.97
C ASP A 477 -14.17 1.34 4.08
N LEU A 478 -14.67 0.92 5.23
CA LEU A 478 -15.13 1.77 6.32
C LEU A 478 -14.10 1.83 7.46
N PRO A 479 -14.02 2.96 8.21
CA PRO A 479 -13.15 3.07 9.39
C PRO A 479 -13.41 1.97 10.43
N ALA A 480 -14.65 1.48 10.52
CA ALA A 480 -15.05 0.41 11.43
C ALA A 480 -14.37 -0.95 11.14
N ASN A 481 -13.80 -1.13 9.95
CA ASN A 481 -13.05 -2.34 9.59
C ASN A 481 -11.57 -2.25 9.94
N LEU A 482 -11.10 -1.10 10.44
CA LEU A 482 -9.72 -0.88 10.82
C LEU A 482 -9.48 -1.15 12.31
N ASP A 483 -8.21 -1.37 12.65
CA ASP A 483 -7.74 -1.54 14.03
C ASP A 483 -6.76 -0.43 14.42
N SER A 484 -7.10 0.34 15.46
CA SER A 484 -6.24 1.39 15.98
C SER A 484 -4.94 0.86 16.59
N THR A 485 -4.93 -0.36 17.16
CA THR A 485 -3.68 -0.99 17.63
C THR A 485 -2.73 -1.22 16.48
N LYS A 486 -3.23 -1.76 15.35
CA LYS A 486 -2.43 -1.95 14.14
C LYS A 486 -1.89 -0.62 13.59
N LEU A 487 -2.73 0.41 13.45
CA LEU A 487 -2.29 1.75 13.01
C LEU A 487 -1.13 2.27 13.88
N GLY A 488 -1.24 2.15 15.20
CA GLY A 488 -0.17 2.55 16.12
C GLY A 488 1.12 1.73 15.95
N ARG A 489 1.01 0.42 15.71
CA ARG A 489 2.17 -0.45 15.46
C ARG A 489 2.87 -0.11 14.14
N VAL A 490 2.11 0.16 13.07
CA VAL A 490 2.70 0.56 11.79
C VAL A 490 3.31 1.97 11.88
N ALA A 491 2.67 2.90 12.58
CA ALA A 491 3.26 4.21 12.89
C ALA A 491 4.58 4.07 13.65
N PHE A 492 4.66 3.20 14.66
CA PHE A 492 5.91 2.91 15.37
C PHE A 492 6.98 2.37 14.41
N LEU A 493 6.64 1.37 13.58
CA LEU A 493 7.58 0.75 12.66
C LEU A 493 8.13 1.76 11.64
N ALA A 494 7.26 2.60 11.06
CA ALA A 494 7.64 3.64 10.11
C ALA A 494 8.47 4.75 10.80
N ALA A 495 8.06 5.20 11.99
CA ALA A 495 8.81 6.19 12.76
C ALA A 495 10.20 5.69 13.11
N ALA A 496 10.32 4.48 13.67
CA ALA A 496 11.60 3.87 14.05
C ALA A 496 12.51 3.67 12.82
N THR A 497 11.97 3.14 11.72
CA THR A 497 12.74 2.87 10.51
C THR A 497 13.27 4.17 9.89
N GLY A 498 12.41 5.17 9.67
CA GLY A 498 12.85 6.42 9.07
C GLY A 498 13.72 7.27 10.02
N TRP A 499 13.49 7.21 11.34
CA TRP A 499 14.36 7.81 12.35
C TRP A 499 15.77 7.23 12.30
N ALA A 500 15.90 5.89 12.25
CA ALA A 500 17.19 5.23 12.11
C ALA A 500 17.88 5.64 10.81
N LEU A 501 17.20 5.56 9.66
CA LEU A 501 17.74 5.95 8.36
C LEU A 501 18.22 7.41 8.32
N ALA A 502 17.51 8.31 9.00
CA ALA A 502 17.86 9.72 9.03
C ALA A 502 19.10 10.02 9.85
N ASN A 503 19.50 9.13 10.76
CA ASN A 503 20.60 9.37 11.70
C ASN A 503 21.86 8.52 11.47
N LEU A 504 21.82 7.56 10.52
CA LEU A 504 22.93 6.65 10.25
C LEU A 504 24.29 7.34 10.08
N ASP A 505 25.28 6.88 10.85
CA ASP A 505 26.70 7.19 10.68
C ASP A 505 27.58 5.93 10.57
N ASP A 506 28.89 6.13 10.44
CA ASP A 506 29.87 5.05 10.29
C ASP A 506 29.90 4.08 11.49
N SER A 507 29.41 4.48 12.68
CA SER A 507 29.34 3.62 13.85
C SER A 507 28.22 2.55 13.73
N ASP A 508 27.22 2.77 12.87
CA ASP A 508 26.12 1.82 12.62
C ASP A 508 26.50 0.71 11.63
N VAL A 509 27.57 0.92 10.86
CA VAL A 509 28.01 0.01 9.79
C VAL A 509 28.18 -1.46 10.26
N PRO A 510 28.80 -1.75 11.42
CA PRO A 510 28.87 -3.12 11.93
C PRO A 510 27.50 -3.75 12.25
N ALA A 511 26.55 -2.96 12.74
CA ALA A 511 25.20 -3.45 13.06
C ALA A 511 24.40 -3.72 11.78
N LEU A 512 24.45 -2.79 10.82
CA LEU A 512 23.86 -2.98 9.49
C LEU A 512 24.44 -4.20 8.78
N TRP A 513 25.76 -4.40 8.85
CA TRP A 513 26.40 -5.55 8.25
C TRP A 513 25.96 -6.89 8.86
N ARG A 514 25.83 -6.98 10.19
CA ARG A 514 25.28 -8.18 10.85
C ARG A 514 23.87 -8.50 10.36
N LEU A 515 23.04 -7.47 10.21
CA LEU A 515 21.67 -7.57 9.74
C LEU A 515 21.65 -8.09 8.29
N GLN A 516 22.43 -7.48 7.40
CA GLN A 516 22.55 -7.90 6.00
C GLN A 516 23.06 -9.33 5.86
N ARG A 517 24.08 -9.73 6.63
CA ARG A 517 24.62 -11.10 6.62
C ARG A 517 23.56 -12.13 6.97
N SER A 518 22.80 -11.89 8.05
CA SER A 518 21.71 -12.78 8.46
C SER A 518 20.64 -12.88 7.38
N ALA A 519 20.20 -11.73 6.86
CA ALA A 519 19.19 -11.67 5.82
C ALA A 519 19.66 -12.33 4.51
N ALA A 520 20.94 -12.20 4.15
CA ALA A 520 21.54 -12.86 2.99
C ALA A 520 21.46 -14.38 3.13
N LEU A 521 21.76 -14.96 4.29
CA LEU A 521 21.65 -16.41 4.51
C LEU A 521 20.21 -16.91 4.36
N GLY A 522 19.22 -16.15 4.84
CA GLY A 522 17.80 -16.46 4.60
C GLY A 522 17.46 -16.47 3.11
N ARG A 523 17.93 -15.45 2.37
CA ARG A 523 17.77 -15.39 0.92
C ARG A 523 18.50 -16.51 0.18
N ALA A 524 19.68 -16.93 0.65
CA ALA A 524 20.40 -18.07 0.11
C ALA A 524 19.56 -19.35 0.19
N ALA A 525 18.91 -19.61 1.34
CA ALA A 525 18.02 -20.76 1.51
C ALA A 525 16.87 -20.73 0.49
N THR A 526 16.19 -19.59 0.35
CA THR A 526 15.12 -19.41 -0.66
C THR A 526 15.66 -19.59 -2.09
N THR A 527 16.84 -19.06 -2.39
CA THR A 527 17.47 -19.20 -3.71
C THR A 527 17.79 -20.66 -4.02
N VAL A 528 18.36 -21.42 -3.08
CA VAL A 528 18.63 -22.85 -3.26
C VAL A 528 17.35 -23.63 -3.50
N GLU A 529 16.29 -23.37 -2.72
CA GLU A 529 14.99 -24.03 -2.89
C GLU A 529 14.37 -23.75 -4.27
N ARG A 530 14.39 -22.49 -4.73
CA ARG A 530 13.88 -22.11 -6.05
C ARG A 530 14.73 -22.68 -7.17
N ALA A 531 16.05 -22.60 -7.04
CA ALA A 531 17.02 -23.10 -8.02
C ALA A 531 16.89 -24.61 -8.26
N ALA A 532 16.41 -25.38 -7.26
CA ALA A 532 16.14 -26.80 -7.40
C ALA A 532 14.92 -27.12 -8.29
N LYS A 533 14.03 -26.14 -8.53
CA LYS A 533 12.81 -26.27 -9.33
C LYS A 533 12.99 -25.76 -10.78
N LEU A 534 14.15 -25.19 -11.09
CA LEU A 534 14.48 -24.59 -12.39
C LEU A 534 15.38 -25.51 -13.20
N ASP A 535 15.38 -25.36 -14.53
CA ASP A 535 16.40 -25.99 -15.36
C ASP A 535 17.80 -25.45 -15.04
N ARG A 536 18.84 -26.10 -15.55
CA ARG A 536 20.22 -25.74 -15.25
C ARG A 536 20.53 -24.27 -15.58
N PHE A 537 20.06 -23.76 -16.71
CA PHE A 537 20.38 -22.41 -17.16
C PHE A 537 19.70 -21.34 -16.28
N GLU A 538 18.40 -21.50 -16.01
CA GLU A 538 17.65 -20.59 -15.14
C GLU A 538 18.12 -20.66 -13.68
N SER A 539 18.48 -21.86 -13.21
CA SER A 539 19.09 -22.09 -11.89
C SER A 539 20.43 -21.37 -11.74
N GLU A 540 21.33 -21.49 -12.72
CA GLU A 540 22.62 -20.79 -12.76
C GLU A 540 22.45 -19.26 -12.85
N ASN A 541 21.48 -18.77 -13.63
CA ASN A 541 21.15 -17.35 -13.70
C ASN A 541 20.65 -16.82 -12.36
N LEU A 542 19.70 -17.49 -11.72
CA LEU A 542 19.16 -17.11 -10.42
C LEU A 542 20.27 -17.02 -9.36
N ALA A 543 21.14 -18.02 -9.29
CA ALA A 543 22.28 -18.03 -8.37
C ALA A 543 23.23 -16.83 -8.61
N ARG A 544 23.61 -16.61 -9.87
CA ARG A 544 24.48 -15.49 -10.26
C ARG A 544 23.89 -14.13 -9.91
N PHE A 545 22.62 -13.89 -10.25
CA PHE A 545 21.97 -12.61 -9.95
C PHE A 545 21.72 -12.43 -8.46
N THR A 546 21.47 -13.51 -7.70
CA THR A 546 21.41 -13.46 -6.23
C THR A 546 22.76 -13.02 -5.67
N ALA A 547 23.85 -13.69 -6.07
CA ALA A 547 25.20 -13.38 -5.61
C ALA A 547 25.65 -11.94 -5.95
N ALA A 548 25.27 -11.44 -7.13
CA ALA A 548 25.52 -10.05 -7.52
C ALA A 548 24.69 -9.06 -6.67
N ARG A 549 23.41 -9.37 -6.44
CA ARG A 549 22.52 -8.56 -5.60
C ARG A 549 23.03 -8.43 -4.16
N GLU A 550 23.49 -9.52 -3.53
CA GLU A 550 23.96 -9.46 -2.14
C GLU A 550 25.20 -8.57 -1.96
N ARG A 551 26.12 -8.60 -2.93
CA ARG A 551 27.27 -7.68 -2.95
C ARG A 551 26.83 -6.24 -3.13
N ALA A 552 25.87 -6.01 -4.04
CA ALA A 552 25.32 -4.68 -4.26
C ALA A 552 24.55 -4.15 -3.04
N LEU A 553 23.88 -5.03 -2.27
CA LEU A 553 23.27 -4.65 -0.99
C LEU A 553 24.32 -4.14 0.00
N PHE A 554 25.46 -4.83 0.16
CA PHE A 554 26.54 -4.32 1.00
C PHE A 554 27.08 -2.97 0.48
N GLY A 555 27.29 -2.85 -0.84
CA GLY A 555 27.71 -1.60 -1.48
C GLY A 555 26.70 -0.44 -1.32
N SER A 556 25.41 -0.74 -1.14
CA SER A 556 24.37 0.29 -0.98
C SER A 556 24.52 1.13 0.31
N LEU A 557 25.33 0.69 1.28
CA LEU A 557 25.68 1.49 2.46
C LEU A 557 26.31 2.84 2.05
N SER A 558 27.15 2.84 1.01
CA SER A 558 27.78 4.07 0.51
C SER A 558 26.79 5.05 -0.13
N HIS A 559 25.59 4.60 -0.52
CA HIS A 559 24.52 5.51 -0.93
C HIS A 559 24.09 6.43 0.22
N PHE A 560 24.25 6.00 1.48
CA PHE A 560 23.97 6.78 2.68
C PHE A 560 25.22 7.47 3.25
N ALA A 561 26.24 7.69 2.42
CA ALA A 561 27.53 8.26 2.82
C ALA A 561 28.24 7.48 3.96
N LEU A 562 27.94 6.19 4.09
CA LEU A 562 28.58 5.30 5.07
C LEU A 562 29.83 4.66 4.46
N SER A 563 30.85 4.50 5.30
CA SER A 563 32.14 3.90 4.95
C SER A 563 32.23 2.45 5.42
N PRO A 564 32.01 1.46 4.54
CA PRO A 564 32.17 0.04 4.89
C PRO A 564 33.64 -0.43 4.87
N SER A 565 34.61 0.50 4.76
CA SER A 565 36.02 0.16 4.47
C SER A 565 36.61 -0.84 5.47
N GLY A 566 36.33 -0.67 6.75
CA GLY A 566 36.77 -1.58 7.83
C GLY A 566 36.19 -2.99 7.79
N LEU A 567 35.17 -3.25 6.96
CA LEU A 567 34.52 -4.56 6.83
C LEU A 567 34.79 -5.23 5.48
N THR A 568 35.55 -4.61 4.59
CA THR A 568 35.72 -5.07 3.19
C THR A 568 36.27 -6.50 3.10
N GLU A 569 37.29 -6.84 3.89
CA GLU A 569 37.85 -8.20 3.89
C GLU A 569 36.90 -9.24 4.49
N GLU A 570 36.18 -8.87 5.55
CA GLU A 570 35.18 -9.76 6.16
C GLU A 570 34.03 -10.02 5.18
N ALA A 571 33.53 -8.97 4.53
CA ALA A 571 32.53 -9.07 3.49
C ALA A 571 33.01 -9.93 2.32
N ALA A 572 34.25 -9.76 1.87
CA ALA A 572 34.82 -10.60 0.81
C ALA A 572 34.86 -12.09 1.20
N ARG A 573 35.29 -12.42 2.42
CA ARG A 573 35.26 -13.80 2.94
C ARG A 573 33.83 -14.34 3.02
N PHE A 574 32.91 -13.56 3.56
CA PHE A 574 31.49 -13.94 3.63
C PHE A 574 30.93 -14.22 2.25
N PHE A 575 31.17 -13.34 1.26
CA PHE A 575 30.64 -13.52 -0.09
C PHE A 575 31.28 -14.69 -0.83
N ALA A 576 32.54 -15.04 -0.56
CA ALA A 576 33.14 -16.26 -1.08
C ALA A 576 32.43 -17.51 -0.55
N THR A 577 32.10 -17.55 0.74
CA THR A 577 31.29 -18.63 1.33
C THR A 577 29.86 -18.61 0.80
N PHE A 578 29.25 -17.43 0.72
CA PHE A 578 27.90 -17.23 0.19
C PHE A 578 27.79 -17.79 -1.23
N ASP A 579 28.73 -17.46 -2.10
CA ASP A 579 28.79 -18.00 -3.46
C ASP A 579 28.85 -19.53 -3.40
N ALA A 580 29.69 -20.13 -2.55
CA ALA A 580 29.72 -21.59 -2.42
C ALA A 580 28.38 -22.21 -1.96
N LEU A 581 27.56 -21.46 -1.21
CA LEU A 581 26.23 -21.91 -0.77
C LEU A 581 25.18 -21.85 -1.89
N VAL A 582 25.21 -20.80 -2.72
CA VAL A 582 24.17 -20.58 -3.76
C VAL A 582 24.61 -21.01 -5.17
N ALA A 583 25.91 -21.08 -5.44
CA ALA A 583 26.44 -21.27 -6.78
C ALA A 583 26.43 -22.72 -7.23
N ARG A 584 26.18 -22.86 -8.54
CA ARG A 584 26.57 -24.00 -9.36
C ARG A 584 27.55 -23.47 -10.41
N PRO A 585 28.68 -24.14 -10.71
CA PRO A 585 29.67 -23.62 -11.66
C PRO A 585 29.02 -23.41 -13.04
N ALA A 586 29.06 -22.17 -13.53
CA ALA A 586 28.42 -21.73 -14.77
C ALA A 586 29.42 -21.07 -15.72
N THR A 587 29.34 -21.41 -17.00
CA THR A 587 29.98 -20.67 -18.09
C THR A 587 28.93 -19.70 -18.67
N PRO A 588 29.21 -18.39 -18.78
CA PRO A 588 28.24 -17.44 -19.32
C PRO A 588 27.83 -17.83 -20.74
N ALA A 589 26.60 -18.30 -20.95
CA ALA A 589 26.04 -18.41 -22.29
C ALA A 589 25.60 -17.01 -22.75
N ARG A 590 26.45 -16.33 -23.53
CA ARG A 590 26.01 -15.14 -24.28
C ARG A 590 25.08 -15.60 -25.40
N ARG A 591 23.77 -15.48 -25.21
CA ARG A 591 22.88 -15.36 -26.38
C ARG A 591 23.02 -13.92 -26.88
N GLY A 592 23.52 -13.74 -28.10
CA GLY A 592 23.43 -12.44 -28.78
C GLY A 592 21.97 -12.03 -28.88
N GLY A 593 21.66 -10.77 -28.60
CA GLY A 593 20.30 -10.26 -28.60
C GLY A 593 20.25 -8.75 -28.41
N THR A 594 19.09 -8.16 -28.71
CA THR A 594 18.83 -6.74 -28.50
C THR A 594 18.79 -6.43 -27.01
N ILE A 595 19.59 -5.45 -26.58
CA ILE A 595 19.55 -4.92 -25.20
C ILE A 595 18.79 -3.60 -25.24
N TYR A 596 17.60 -3.59 -24.65
CA TYR A 596 16.84 -2.37 -24.45
C TYR A 596 17.49 -1.52 -23.36
N ARG A 597 17.59 -0.21 -23.59
CA ARG A 597 18.05 0.77 -22.61
C ARG A 597 16.96 1.81 -22.41
N ARG A 598 16.85 2.32 -21.18
CA ARG A 598 15.93 3.41 -20.86
C ARG A 598 16.35 4.66 -21.62
N ASP A 599 15.39 5.33 -22.24
CA ASP A 599 15.57 6.65 -22.81
C ASP A 599 15.55 7.70 -21.68
N PRO A 600 16.66 8.42 -21.43
CA PRO A 600 16.71 9.41 -20.37
C PRO A 600 15.84 10.64 -20.65
N ALA A 601 15.39 10.85 -21.89
CA ALA A 601 14.52 11.98 -22.23
C ALA A 601 13.07 11.81 -21.73
N HIS A 602 12.66 10.57 -21.42
CA HIS A 602 11.30 10.23 -20.99
C HIS A 602 11.32 9.50 -19.64
N PRO A 603 11.53 10.24 -18.52
CA PRO A 603 11.60 9.63 -17.20
C PRO A 603 10.23 9.12 -16.71
N GLY A 604 10.29 8.08 -15.88
CA GLY A 604 9.14 7.48 -15.22
C GLY A 604 8.40 6.44 -16.05
N THR A 605 7.60 5.62 -15.39
CA THR A 605 7.08 4.35 -15.94
C THR A 605 6.27 4.55 -17.23
N THR A 606 6.44 3.68 -18.23
CA THR A 606 5.72 3.79 -19.52
C THR A 606 4.26 3.33 -19.44
N THR A 607 3.90 2.68 -18.35
CA THR A 607 2.55 2.26 -18.02
C THR A 607 2.36 2.45 -16.53
N THR A 608 1.28 3.11 -16.14
CA THR A 608 0.81 3.29 -14.77
C THR A 608 -0.69 2.99 -14.74
N PHE A 609 -1.29 3.02 -13.55
CA PHE A 609 -2.73 2.86 -13.41
C PHE A 609 -3.51 3.89 -14.26
N GLY A 610 -4.35 3.36 -15.15
CA GLY A 610 -5.24 4.10 -16.05
C GLY A 610 -4.58 4.89 -17.19
N TYR A 611 -3.25 4.85 -17.36
CA TYR A 611 -2.58 5.54 -18.47
C TYR A 611 -1.37 4.74 -18.98
N SER A 612 -1.22 4.66 -20.29
CA SER A 612 -0.05 4.04 -20.92
C SER A 612 0.50 4.95 -22.01
N TRP A 613 1.76 5.32 -21.86
CA TRP A 613 2.48 6.21 -22.77
C TRP A 613 2.63 5.60 -24.16
N LEU A 614 2.89 4.29 -24.22
CA LEU A 614 3.11 3.59 -25.49
C LEU A 614 1.86 3.61 -26.40
N PRO A 615 0.66 3.20 -25.95
CA PRO A 615 -0.56 3.31 -26.76
C PRO A 615 -0.91 4.74 -27.15
N ASP A 616 -0.73 5.70 -26.24
CA ASP A 616 -1.04 7.12 -26.51
C ASP A 616 -0.15 7.70 -27.64
N HIS A 617 1.14 7.32 -27.69
CA HIS A 617 2.09 7.88 -28.67
C HIS A 617 2.29 7.02 -29.93
N LEU A 618 2.10 5.70 -29.82
CA LEU A 618 2.35 4.76 -30.93
C LEU A 618 1.08 4.20 -31.55
N GLY A 619 -0.06 4.32 -30.87
CA GLY A 619 -1.32 3.65 -31.20
C GLY A 619 -1.35 2.19 -30.72
N THR A 620 -2.53 1.73 -30.30
CA THR A 620 -2.74 0.38 -29.73
C THR A 620 -2.27 -0.74 -30.67
N GLU A 621 -2.56 -0.64 -31.97
CA GLU A 621 -2.16 -1.67 -32.95
C GLU A 621 -0.64 -1.87 -33.00
N ARG A 622 0.12 -0.77 -32.99
CA ARG A 622 1.58 -0.81 -33.03
C ARG A 622 2.16 -1.35 -31.73
N VAL A 623 1.55 -1.03 -30.59
CA VAL A 623 1.96 -1.59 -29.29
C VAL A 623 1.70 -3.09 -29.23
N VAL A 624 0.57 -3.57 -29.77
CA VAL A 624 0.28 -5.00 -29.88
C VAL A 624 1.31 -5.69 -30.78
N ALA A 625 1.71 -5.07 -31.89
CA ALA A 625 2.75 -5.61 -32.77
C ALA A 625 4.17 -5.62 -32.15
N LEU A 626 4.41 -4.83 -31.09
CA LEU A 626 5.68 -4.81 -30.35
C LEU A 626 5.76 -5.86 -29.23
N ARG A 627 4.62 -6.42 -28.81
CA ARG A 627 4.53 -7.46 -27.78
C ARG A 627 4.60 -8.84 -28.41
#